data_AF-A0A934J845-F1
#
_entry.id   AF-A0A934J845-F1
#
_cell.length_a   1.000
_cell.length_b   1.000
_cell.length_c   1.000
_cell.angle_alpha   90.00
_cell.angle_beta   90.00
_cell.angle_gamma   90.00
#
_symmetry.space_group_name_H-M   'P 1'
#
loop_
_entity.id
_entity.type
_entity.pdbx_description
1 polymer ?
#
loop_
_entity_poly.entity_id
_entity_poly.type
_entity_poly.pdbx_seq_one_letter_code
_entity_poly.pdbx_strand_id
1 'polypeptide(L)'
;MNRRELSDLLKRIKRAYSNFYLPDHPSEIETLKAILDDWHDYLVDIPFKQAAQNLKRYVLDPGQRYPPHPGALAQPLETDMDRYFERQQAEGQYTLEQWEQMRREAVGPTDEQRRKVAEIRGRTV
;
A
#
# COMPACT_ATOMS: atom_id res chain seq x y z
N MET A 1 -10.10 -15.90 -2.26
CA MET A 1 -9.37 -16.75 -3.24
C MET A 1 -10.01 -18.14 -3.32
N ASN A 2 -9.77 -18.89 -4.39
CA ASN A 2 -10.29 -20.26 -4.51
C ASN A 2 -9.41 -21.30 -3.76
N ARG A 3 -9.92 -22.52 -3.59
CA ARG A 3 -9.22 -23.60 -2.86
C ARG A 3 -7.88 -24.00 -3.44
N ARG A 4 -7.70 -23.94 -4.77
CA ARG A 4 -6.43 -24.25 -5.43
C ARG A 4 -5.39 -23.18 -5.07
N GLU A 5 -5.77 -21.92 -5.19
CA GLU A 5 -4.94 -20.77 -4.80
C GLU A 5 -4.57 -20.83 -3.31
N LEU A 6 -5.52 -21.19 -2.45
CA LEU A 6 -5.26 -21.37 -1.02
C LEU A 6 -4.25 -22.49 -0.76
N SER A 7 -4.42 -23.66 -1.38
CA SER A 7 -3.45 -24.76 -1.29
C SER A 7 -2.05 -24.29 -1.72
N ASP A 8 -1.94 -23.53 -2.80
CA ASP A 8 -0.66 -22.99 -3.27
C ASP A 8 -0.06 -21.99 -2.28
N LEU A 9 -0.90 -21.19 -1.60
CA LEU A 9 -0.48 -20.29 -0.52
C LEU A 9 0.05 -21.05 0.69
N LEU A 10 -0.66 -22.08 1.16
CA LEU A 10 -0.21 -22.93 2.28
C LEU A 10 1.11 -23.64 1.98
N LYS A 11 1.30 -24.13 0.75
CA LYS A 11 2.57 -24.69 0.29
C LYS A 11 3.71 -23.66 0.28
N ARG A 12 3.42 -22.39 0.00
CA ARG A 12 4.42 -21.30 0.11
C ARG A 12 4.81 -21.07 1.57
N ILE A 13 3.84 -21.08 2.48
CA ILE A 13 4.09 -20.98 3.93
C ILE A 13 4.97 -22.14 4.40
N LYS A 14 4.62 -23.38 4.05
CA LYS A 14 5.42 -24.58 4.38
C LYS A 14 6.87 -24.50 3.91
N ARG A 15 7.11 -23.92 2.74
CA ARG A 15 8.47 -23.73 2.20
C ARG A 15 9.27 -22.67 2.94
N ALA A 16 8.61 -21.59 3.37
CA ALA A 16 9.25 -20.54 4.16
C ALA A 16 9.46 -20.95 5.62
N TYR A 17 8.54 -21.74 6.16
CA TYR A 17 8.50 -22.18 7.55
C TYR A 17 8.40 -23.70 7.62
N SER A 18 9.54 -24.37 7.80
CA SER A 18 9.60 -25.84 7.87
C SER A 18 8.74 -26.43 9.00
N ASN A 19 8.55 -25.66 10.08
CA ASN A 19 7.71 -25.98 11.24
C ASN A 19 6.21 -25.77 11.01
N PHE A 20 5.79 -25.16 9.89
CA PHE A 20 4.37 -25.08 9.55
C PHE A 20 3.85 -26.50 9.24
N TYR A 21 2.80 -26.94 9.93
CA TYR A 21 2.21 -28.24 9.69
C TYR A 21 1.23 -28.15 8.51
N LEU A 22 1.47 -28.99 7.50
CA LEU A 22 0.60 -29.17 6.36
C LEU A 22 0.63 -30.66 6.02
N PRO A 23 -0.46 -31.41 6.22
CA PRO A 23 -0.48 -32.84 5.96
C PRO A 23 -0.21 -33.14 4.48
N ASP A 24 0.64 -34.13 4.23
CA ASP A 24 1.01 -34.58 2.88
C ASP A 24 0.83 -36.09 2.67
N HIS A 25 0.50 -36.84 3.72
CA HIS A 25 0.24 -38.28 3.64
C HIS A 25 -1.24 -38.58 3.34
N PRO A 26 -1.56 -39.58 2.48
CA PRO A 26 -2.95 -39.92 2.14
C PRO A 26 -3.85 -40.25 3.34
N SER A 27 -3.29 -40.76 4.44
CA SER A 27 -4.06 -41.06 5.66
C SER A 27 -4.53 -39.81 6.41
N GLU A 28 -4.01 -38.63 6.10
CA GLU A 28 -4.34 -37.36 6.75
C GLU A 28 -5.19 -36.45 5.85
N ILE A 29 -5.81 -37.00 4.81
CA ILE A 29 -6.56 -36.22 3.82
C ILE A 29 -7.73 -35.45 4.45
N GLU A 30 -8.40 -36.02 5.46
CA GLU A 30 -9.48 -35.33 6.17
C GLU A 30 -8.95 -34.16 7.03
N THR A 31 -7.77 -34.32 7.64
CA THR A 31 -7.08 -33.23 8.35
C THR A 31 -6.70 -32.11 7.38
N LEU A 32 -6.19 -32.45 6.19
CA LEU A 32 -5.85 -31.47 5.16
C LEU A 32 -7.09 -30.71 4.68
N LYS A 33 -8.22 -31.41 4.48
CA LYS A 33 -9.50 -30.78 4.13
C LYS A 33 -9.95 -29.81 5.21
N ALA A 34 -9.93 -30.22 6.48
CA ALA A 34 -10.30 -29.35 7.60
C ALA A 34 -9.44 -28.08 7.66
N ILE A 35 -8.11 -28.21 7.51
CA ILE A 35 -7.21 -27.04 7.46
C ILE A 35 -7.55 -26.13 6.28
N LEU A 36 -7.83 -26.70 5.10
CA LEU A 36 -8.21 -25.93 3.92
C LEU A 36 -9.56 -25.24 4.11
N ASP A 37 -10.53 -25.89 4.74
CA ASP A 37 -11.85 -25.32 5.06
C ASP A 37 -11.69 -24.13 6.01
N ASP A 38 -11.00 -24.34 7.13
CA ASP A 38 -10.77 -23.30 8.14
C ASP A 38 -10.06 -22.07 7.54
N TRP A 39 -9.00 -22.29 6.77
CA TRP A 39 -8.27 -21.19 6.15
C TRP A 39 -9.05 -20.50 5.03
N HIS A 40 -9.89 -21.27 4.31
CA HIS A 40 -10.72 -20.72 3.25
C HIS A 40 -11.75 -19.76 3.82
N ASP A 41 -12.35 -20.06 4.96
CA ASP A 41 -13.34 -19.18 5.60
C ASP A 41 -12.76 -17.80 5.94
N TYR A 42 -11.48 -17.70 6.31
CA TYR A 42 -10.83 -16.42 6.59
C TYR A 42 -10.34 -15.68 5.33
N LEU A 43 -10.07 -16.40 4.23
CA LEU A 43 -9.38 -15.87 3.06
C LEU A 43 -10.22 -15.90 1.77
N VAL A 44 -11.50 -16.27 1.87
CA VAL A 44 -12.42 -16.41 0.72
C VAL A 44 -12.56 -15.11 -0.07
N ASP A 45 -12.64 -13.97 0.62
CA ASP A 45 -12.79 -12.65 -0.03
C ASP A 45 -11.46 -11.98 -0.36
N ILE A 46 -10.34 -12.55 0.12
CA ILE A 46 -9.02 -11.97 -0.10
C ILE A 46 -8.46 -12.43 -1.46
N PRO A 47 -8.05 -11.50 -2.35
CA PRO A 47 -7.39 -11.86 -3.60
C PRO A 47 -6.08 -12.61 -3.36
N PHE A 48 -5.81 -13.67 -4.12
CA PHE A 48 -4.58 -14.46 -3.97
C PHE A 48 -3.31 -13.62 -4.07
N LYS A 49 -3.26 -12.65 -5.01
CA LYS A 49 -2.13 -11.74 -5.20
C LYS A 49 -1.82 -10.94 -3.93
N GLN A 50 -2.84 -10.46 -3.24
CA GLN A 50 -2.70 -9.73 -1.98
C GLN A 50 -2.13 -10.62 -0.89
N ALA A 51 -2.73 -11.78 -0.64
CA ALA A 51 -2.26 -12.71 0.38
C ALA A 51 -0.82 -13.18 0.12
N ALA A 52 -0.45 -13.42 -1.15
CA ALA A 52 0.91 -13.80 -1.53
C ALA A 52 1.92 -12.66 -1.31
N GLN A 53 1.54 -11.40 -1.56
CA GLN A 53 2.39 -10.25 -1.28
C GLN A 53 2.56 -10.01 0.22
N ASN A 54 1.49 -10.16 1.00
CA ASN A 54 1.54 -10.08 2.46
C ASN A 54 2.43 -11.19 3.04
N LEU A 55 2.31 -12.41 2.54
CA LEU A 55 3.21 -13.50 2.92
C LEU A 55 4.67 -13.15 2.64
N LYS A 56 4.98 -12.57 1.48
CA LYS A 56 6.33 -12.13 1.14
C LYS A 56 6.83 -11.06 2.12
N ARG A 57 6.01 -10.05 2.43
CA ARG A 57 6.36 -8.99 3.40
C ARG A 57 6.62 -9.59 4.79
N TYR A 58 5.74 -10.48 5.24
CA TYR A 58 5.84 -11.16 6.53
C TYR A 58 7.11 -12.00 6.66
N VAL A 59 7.44 -12.80 5.64
CA VAL A 59 8.65 -13.65 5.65
C VAL A 59 9.95 -12.83 5.63
N LEU A 60 9.93 -11.63 5.03
CA LEU A 60 11.11 -10.76 4.97
C LEU A 60 11.33 -9.97 6.27
N ASP A 61 10.37 -9.95 7.18
CA ASP A 61 10.52 -9.31 8.49
C ASP A 61 11.33 -10.23 9.43
N PRO A 62 12.54 -9.81 9.88
CA PRO A 62 13.38 -10.62 10.76
C PRO A 62 12.77 -10.90 12.13
N GLY A 63 11.73 -10.15 12.54
CA GLY A 63 10.97 -10.40 13.77
C GLY A 63 10.07 -11.63 13.68
N GLN A 64 9.69 -12.06 12.47
CA GLN A 64 8.66 -13.08 12.26
C GLN A 64 9.22 -14.50 12.20
N ARG A 65 9.55 -15.04 13.38
CA ARG A 65 10.10 -16.40 13.54
C ARG A 65 9.08 -17.53 13.34
N TYR A 66 7.80 -17.23 13.40
CA TYR A 66 6.70 -18.21 13.35
C TYR A 66 5.86 -18.04 12.09
N PRO A 67 5.25 -19.12 11.57
CA PRO A 67 4.35 -19.04 10.42
C PRO A 67 3.22 -18.02 10.65
N PRO A 68 2.80 -17.29 9.61
CA PRO A 68 1.68 -16.35 9.72
C PRO A 68 0.37 -17.09 9.98
N HIS A 69 -0.50 -16.46 10.77
CA HIS A 69 -1.91 -16.81 10.84
C HIS A 69 -2.68 -16.19 9.65
N PRO A 70 -3.89 -16.67 9.30
CA PRO A 70 -4.65 -16.17 8.13
C PRO A 70 -4.84 -14.65 8.12
N GLY A 71 -5.15 -14.07 9.29
CA GLY A 71 -5.34 -12.61 9.45
C GLY A 71 -4.12 -11.75 9.11
N ALA A 72 -2.89 -12.28 9.24
CA ALA A 72 -1.69 -11.58 8.79
C ALA A 72 -1.61 -11.50 7.26
N LEU A 73 -2.25 -12.44 6.56
CA LEU A 73 -2.29 -12.48 5.09
C LEU A 73 -3.46 -11.69 4.51
N ALA A 74 -4.49 -11.43 5.31
CA ALA A 74 -5.65 -10.63 4.94
C ALA A 74 -5.42 -9.11 5.03
N GLN A 75 -4.28 -8.66 5.54
CA GLN A 75 -4.00 -7.23 5.72
C GLN A 75 -4.11 -6.46 4.39
N PRO A 76 -4.64 -5.23 4.39
CA PRO A 76 -4.59 -4.36 3.21
C PRO A 76 -3.14 -4.14 2.76
N LEU A 77 -2.88 -4.14 1.44
CA LEU A 77 -1.54 -3.86 0.91
C LEU A 77 -1.14 -2.40 1.07
N GLU A 78 -2.14 -1.52 1.05
CA GLU A 78 -2.06 -0.09 1.28
C GLU A 78 -2.92 0.22 2.49
N THR A 79 -2.34 0.87 3.49
CA THR A 79 -3.13 1.42 4.59
C THR A 79 -3.80 2.72 4.14
N ASP A 80 -4.91 3.11 4.78
CA ASP A 80 -5.55 4.42 4.49
C ASP A 80 -4.57 5.59 4.65
N MET A 81 -3.59 5.42 5.52
CA MET A 81 -2.51 6.36 5.75
C MET A 81 -1.54 6.44 4.56
N ASP A 82 -1.18 5.31 3.95
CA ASP A 82 -0.35 5.29 2.73
C ASP A 82 -1.06 6.03 1.58
N ARG A 83 -2.36 5.76 1.40
CA ARG A 83 -3.20 6.45 0.41
C ARG A 83 -3.31 7.96 0.68
N TYR A 84 -3.38 8.35 1.95
CA TYR A 84 -3.38 9.76 2.36
C TYR A 84 -2.05 10.45 2.01
N PHE A 85 -0.91 9.81 2.28
CA PHE A 85 0.40 10.37 1.96
C PHE A 85 0.65 10.49 0.46
N GLU A 86 0.26 9.49 -0.34
CA GLU A 86 0.34 9.59 -1.80
C GLU A 86 -0.49 10.75 -2.34
N ARG A 87 -1.73 10.92 -1.84
CA ARG A 87 -2.57 12.05 -2.23
C ARG A 87 -1.93 13.39 -1.84
N GLN A 88 -1.38 13.52 -0.63
CA GLN A 88 -0.69 14.75 -0.22
C GLN A 88 0.53 15.06 -1.11
N GLN A 89 1.32 14.06 -1.47
CA GLN A 89 2.48 14.27 -2.35
C GLN A 89 2.03 14.74 -3.74
N ALA A 90 0.99 14.13 -4.30
CA ALA A 90 0.43 14.53 -5.59
C ALA A 90 -0.15 15.95 -5.55
N GLU A 91 -0.88 16.30 -4.49
CA GLU A 91 -1.41 17.66 -4.29
C GLU A 91 -0.29 18.70 -4.13
N GLY A 92 0.79 18.34 -3.41
CA GLY A 92 1.97 19.18 -3.28
C GLY A 92 2.67 19.42 -4.62
N GLN A 93 2.85 18.38 -5.43
CA GLN A 93 3.43 18.50 -6.78
C GLN A 93 2.57 19.36 -7.69
N TYR A 94 1.25 19.14 -7.71
CA TYR A 94 0.32 19.96 -8.47
C TYR A 94 0.39 21.43 -8.06
N THR A 95 0.49 21.70 -6.76
CA THR A 95 0.64 23.07 -6.24
C THR A 95 1.92 23.71 -6.74
N LEU A 96 3.06 23.01 -6.69
CA LEU A 96 4.33 23.54 -7.19
C LEU A 96 4.28 23.84 -8.70
N GLU A 97 3.65 22.98 -9.48
CA GLU A 97 3.44 23.20 -10.91
C GLU A 97 2.58 24.44 -11.19
N GLN A 98 1.48 24.61 -10.45
CA GLN A 98 0.64 25.81 -10.52
C GLN A 98 1.43 27.09 -10.17
N TRP A 99 2.22 27.06 -9.10
CA TRP A 99 3.06 28.20 -8.71
C TRP A 99 4.12 28.55 -9.76
N GLU A 100 4.74 27.54 -10.37
CA GLU A 100 5.71 27.72 -11.46
C GLU A 100 5.03 28.28 -12.72
N GLN A 101 3.83 27.81 -13.05
CA GLN A 101 3.04 28.36 -14.16
C GLN A 101 2.67 29.82 -13.91
N MET A 102 2.13 30.14 -12.72
CA MET A 102 1.83 31.51 -12.34
C MET A 102 3.06 32.40 -12.38
N ARG A 103 4.23 31.91 -11.97
CA ARG A 103 5.49 32.66 -12.04
C ARG A 103 5.92 32.95 -13.49
N ARG A 104 5.71 32.00 -14.42
CA ARG A 104 6.03 32.19 -15.85
C ARG A 104 5.09 33.19 -16.52
N GLU A 105 3.81 33.11 -16.18
CA GLU A 105 2.77 33.97 -16.75
C GLU A 105 2.65 35.32 -16.01
N ALA A 106 3.28 35.46 -14.85
CA ALA A 106 3.27 36.68 -14.07
C ALA A 106 3.92 37.82 -14.84
N VAL A 107 3.07 38.73 -15.32
CA VAL A 107 3.50 40.02 -15.85
C VAL A 107 3.72 40.95 -14.66
N GLY A 108 4.92 41.52 -14.56
CA GLY A 108 5.21 42.52 -13.53
C GLY A 108 4.29 43.73 -13.65
N PRO A 109 4.11 44.52 -12.57
CA PRO A 109 3.27 45.71 -12.61
C PRO A 109 3.76 46.66 -13.70
N THR A 110 2.81 47.26 -14.42
CA THR A 110 3.08 48.28 -15.44
C THR A 110 3.73 49.52 -14.82
N ASP A 111 4.39 50.34 -15.64
CA ASP A 111 5.06 51.56 -15.14
C ASP A 111 4.08 52.53 -14.48
N GLU A 112 2.85 52.63 -14.99
CA GLU A 112 1.79 53.45 -14.38
C GLU A 112 1.38 52.91 -12.99
N GLN A 113 1.28 51.59 -12.84
CA GLN A 113 1.00 50.95 -11.56
C GLN A 113 2.17 51.14 -10.57
N ARG A 114 3.42 51.02 -11.01
CA ARG A 114 4.60 51.29 -10.16
C ARG A 114 4.62 52.76 -9.71
N ARG A 115 4.28 53.68 -10.61
CA ARG A 115 4.25 55.12 -10.35
C ARG A 115 3.17 55.49 -9.32
N LYS A 116 1.93 54.99 -9.49
CA LYS A 116 0.85 55.17 -8.50
C LYS A 116 1.20 54.58 -7.13
N VAL A 117 1.84 53.40 -7.09
CA VAL A 117 2.29 52.81 -5.82
C VAL A 117 3.41 53.62 -5.16
N ALA A 118 4.35 54.18 -5.93
CA ALA A 118 5.40 55.05 -5.39
C ALA A 118 4.82 56.34 -4.79
N GLU A 119 3.82 56.92 -5.46
CA GLU A 119 3.08 58.11 -5.02
C GLU A 119 2.32 57.84 -3.71
N ILE A 120 1.61 56.70 -3.60
CA ILE A 120 0.92 56.27 -2.37
C ILE A 120 1.90 56.00 -1.22
N ARG A 121 3.10 55.46 -1.52
CA ARG A 121 4.13 55.18 -0.51
C ARG A 121 4.93 56.42 -0.10
N GLY A 122 4.59 57.61 -0.60
CA GLY A 122 5.28 58.86 -0.28
C GLY A 122 6.72 58.92 -0.76
N ARG A 123 7.11 58.05 -1.71
CA ARG A 123 8.40 58.13 -2.40
C ARG A 123 8.18 58.92 -3.68
N THR A 124 8.51 60.21 -3.64
CA THR A 124 8.56 61.06 -4.82
C THR A 124 9.51 60.44 -5.84
N VAL A 125 9.03 60.27 -7.08
CA VAL A 125 9.79 59.73 -8.23
C VAL A 125 11.01 60.60 -8.54
#